data_AF-A0A1E5JNH5-F1
#
_entry.id   AF-A0A1E5JNH5-F1
#
_cell.length_a   1.000
_cell.length_b   1.000
_cell.length_c   1.000
_cell.angle_alpha   90.00
_cell.angle_beta   90.00
_cell.angle_gamma   90.00
#
_symmetry.space_group_name_H-M   'P 1'
#
loop_
_entity.id
_entity.type
_entity.pdbx_description
1 polymer ?
#
loop_
_entity_poly.entity_id
_entity_poly.type
_entity_poly.pdbx_seq_one_letter_code
_entity_poly.pdbx_strand_id
1 'polypeptide(L)'
;MPEIEFNSQEVRLVDLASRGLFRTINSRQYIKSALAMAKIRPEVIDKAVEAAIAAASRVSTEEAKKRWNIVIMLCSLKSTTPQPSQKITDYALEQAAMVAAKINNWEFFIAIANLTAPARKPSQEVIDKILANAGLTATKTSNWDFVFALLNKTILTRQPSHIAVDRVFELATVTALQTKNWESVIALARLAPPAPHPTKRAINSSLELALLRMIRYERHGDIESSSKICEAIKAIINIHPPANVPDKELVDKALYILQRRTNKHFILSAQYGEWEQLLNYFIQDQWGKPSQNAMNCALTYALTTVGGNPPKDVFKALCSFMPPDKRTAGSLLLVAARIGRIDVVQLLCNLDEQNKPSLSFIKNAFQIAQHAENHEITSYLSYELMHQHHLERDPLALTKTILTDYCDHHTTMSHLFNTHLKQVKTILARVKQADKETAEDVRNKTASEAVNQLKAMNGVDKGLKVCIDYIDEHCRKNETTSIKAEL
;
A
#
# COMPACT_ATOMS: atom_id res chain seq x y z
N MET A 1 59.06 -18.45 16.23
CA MET A 1 58.64 -18.50 17.65
C MET A 1 59.00 -19.87 18.18
N PRO A 2 59.62 -20.01 19.35
CA PRO A 2 59.94 -21.32 19.93
C PRO A 2 58.65 -22.13 20.15
N GLU A 3 58.67 -23.42 19.81
CA GLU A 3 57.58 -24.34 20.12
C GLU A 3 57.47 -24.49 21.64
N ILE A 4 56.29 -24.20 22.19
CA ILE A 4 56.04 -24.40 23.61
C ILE A 4 55.83 -25.90 23.83
N GLU A 5 56.78 -26.56 24.50
CA GLU A 5 56.62 -27.97 24.88
C GLU A 5 55.58 -28.11 25.99
N PHE A 6 54.56 -28.95 25.76
CA PHE A 6 53.52 -29.30 26.72
C PHE A 6 53.90 -30.52 27.56
N ASN A 7 53.55 -30.51 28.85
CA ASN A 7 53.76 -31.68 29.70
C ASN A 7 52.80 -32.83 29.31
N SER A 8 53.06 -34.04 29.79
CA SER A 8 52.27 -35.23 29.43
C SER A 8 50.78 -35.11 29.78
N GLN A 9 50.43 -34.39 30.84
CA GLN A 9 49.04 -34.16 31.23
C GLN A 9 48.34 -33.18 30.28
N GLU A 10 49.04 -32.11 29.87
CA GLU A 10 48.57 -31.10 28.93
C GLU A 10 48.37 -31.68 27.52
N VAL A 11 49.33 -32.46 27.01
CA VAL A 11 49.21 -33.18 25.72
C VAL A 11 48.00 -34.11 25.75
N ARG A 12 47.81 -34.84 26.86
CA ARG A 12 46.67 -35.75 27.02
C ARG A 12 45.34 -34.99 27.04
N LEU A 13 45.27 -33.78 27.62
CA LEU A 13 44.04 -32.98 27.57
C LEU A 13 43.64 -32.63 26.13
N VAL A 14 44.61 -32.21 25.30
CA VAL A 14 44.38 -31.88 23.88
C VAL A 14 43.90 -33.11 23.10
N ASP A 15 44.53 -34.28 23.30
CA ASP A 15 44.11 -35.55 22.69
C ASP A 15 42.69 -35.98 23.13
N LEU A 16 42.38 -35.89 24.43
CA LEU A 16 41.04 -36.20 24.93
C LEU A 16 39.99 -35.26 24.31
N ALA A 17 40.31 -33.99 24.13
CA ALA A 17 39.44 -33.00 23.51
C ALA A 17 39.17 -33.32 22.04
N SER A 18 40.22 -33.65 21.27
CA SER A 18 40.10 -34.05 19.86
C SER A 18 39.30 -35.34 19.67
N ARG A 19 39.32 -36.26 20.65
CA ARG A 19 38.55 -37.51 20.64
C ARG A 19 37.11 -37.38 21.12
N GLY A 20 36.70 -36.23 21.66
CA GLY A 20 35.35 -36.04 22.17
C GLY A 20 35.08 -36.73 23.52
N LEU A 21 36.11 -37.00 24.34
CA LEU A 21 36.00 -37.71 25.62
C LEU A 21 35.53 -36.82 26.77
N PHE A 22 34.32 -36.25 26.63
CA PHE A 22 33.76 -35.25 27.54
C PHE A 22 33.79 -35.65 29.02
N ARG A 23 33.39 -36.90 29.36
CA ARG A 23 33.35 -37.36 30.77
C ARG A 23 34.73 -37.39 31.42
N THR A 24 35.76 -37.76 30.66
CA THR A 24 37.15 -37.85 31.15
C THR A 24 37.71 -36.46 31.40
N ILE A 25 37.48 -35.52 30.49
CA ILE A 25 37.90 -34.13 30.66
C ILE A 25 37.14 -33.47 31.82
N ASN A 26 35.85 -33.75 31.96
CA ASN A 26 35.00 -33.25 33.06
C ASN A 26 35.15 -34.07 34.37
N SER A 27 36.31 -34.68 34.60
CA SER A 27 36.60 -35.46 35.81
C SER A 27 37.46 -34.66 36.79
N ARG A 28 37.64 -35.18 38.01
CA ARG A 28 38.58 -34.60 39.00
C ARG A 28 40.04 -34.67 38.56
N GLN A 29 40.37 -35.47 37.54
CA GLN A 29 41.72 -35.56 37.00
C GLN A 29 42.11 -34.32 36.18
N TYR A 30 41.12 -33.61 35.63
CA TYR A 30 41.31 -32.45 34.77
C TYR A 30 40.51 -31.25 35.30
N ILE A 31 39.28 -31.05 34.83
CA ILE A 31 38.56 -29.78 35.06
C ILE A 31 37.96 -29.65 36.46
N LYS A 32 37.45 -30.72 37.07
CA LYS A 32 36.74 -30.61 38.36
C LYS A 32 37.65 -30.38 39.56
N SER A 33 38.97 -30.51 39.41
CA SER A 33 39.92 -30.26 40.49
C SER A 33 40.64 -28.94 40.26
N ALA A 34 40.48 -28.00 41.19
CA ALA A 34 41.20 -26.73 41.17
C ALA A 34 42.73 -26.94 41.15
N LEU A 35 43.23 -27.95 41.87
CA LEU A 35 44.65 -28.30 41.90
C LEU A 35 45.15 -28.84 40.55
N ALA A 36 44.34 -29.65 39.86
CA ALA A 36 44.71 -30.15 38.54
C ALA A 36 44.67 -29.02 37.49
N MET A 37 43.66 -28.15 37.55
CA MET A 37 43.57 -26.97 36.69
C MET A 37 44.69 -25.96 36.91
N ALA A 38 45.15 -25.76 38.15
CA ALA A 38 46.27 -24.85 38.44
C ALA A 38 47.60 -25.29 37.79
N LYS A 39 47.72 -26.56 37.39
CA LYS A 39 48.90 -27.10 36.69
C LYS A 39 48.81 -26.99 35.17
N ILE A 40 47.65 -26.62 34.63
CA ILE A 40 47.44 -26.53 33.19
C ILE A 40 47.67 -25.09 32.75
N ARG A 41 48.52 -24.89 31.75
CA ARG A 41 48.72 -23.55 31.18
C ARG A 41 47.52 -23.09 30.34
N PRO A 42 47.18 -21.79 30.33
CA PRO A 42 46.09 -21.26 29.50
C PRO A 42 46.21 -21.61 28.01
N GLU A 43 47.42 -21.64 27.46
CA GLU A 43 47.69 -21.98 26.06
C GLU A 43 47.26 -23.41 25.69
N VAL A 44 47.20 -24.30 26.67
CA VAL A 44 46.74 -25.69 26.48
C VAL A 44 45.22 -25.74 26.38
N ILE A 45 44.52 -24.89 27.13
CA ILE A 45 43.06 -24.74 27.00
C ILE A 45 42.73 -24.24 25.59
N ASP A 46 43.49 -23.25 25.10
CA ASP A 46 43.39 -22.75 23.73
C ASP A 46 43.56 -23.88 22.71
N LYS A 47 44.63 -24.67 22.84
CA LYS A 47 44.91 -25.80 21.94
C LYS A 47 43.87 -26.92 22.03
N ALA A 48 43.32 -27.18 23.22
CA ALA A 48 42.28 -28.17 23.39
C ALA A 48 40.96 -27.74 22.72
N VAL A 49 40.61 -26.46 22.79
CA VAL A 49 39.45 -25.89 22.08
C VAL A 49 39.66 -25.98 20.56
N GLU A 50 40.81 -25.54 20.05
CA GLU A 50 41.16 -25.65 18.62
C GLU A 50 41.07 -27.10 18.13
N ALA A 51 41.63 -28.06 18.89
CA ALA A 51 41.62 -29.47 18.52
C ALA A 51 40.21 -30.07 18.52
N ALA A 52 39.37 -29.71 19.49
CA ALA A 52 37.98 -30.15 19.53
C ALA A 52 37.18 -29.60 18.33
N ILE A 53 37.33 -28.32 17.99
CA ILE A 53 36.69 -27.69 16.83
C ILE A 53 37.14 -28.35 15.53
N ALA A 54 38.46 -28.48 15.32
CA ALA A 54 39.02 -29.07 14.12
C ALA A 54 38.53 -30.52 13.92
N ALA A 55 38.50 -31.31 15.00
CA ALA A 55 38.02 -32.69 14.96
C ALA A 55 36.49 -32.78 14.74
N ALA A 56 35.70 -31.82 15.25
CA ALA A 56 34.24 -31.83 15.09
C ALA A 56 33.80 -31.76 13.61
N SER A 57 34.61 -31.14 12.74
CA SER A 57 34.34 -31.05 11.31
C SER A 57 34.52 -32.36 10.53
N ARG A 58 35.17 -33.37 11.13
CA ARG A 58 35.61 -34.61 10.46
C ARG A 58 34.86 -35.87 10.89
N VAL A 59 33.84 -35.72 11.73
CA VAL A 59 33.14 -36.81 12.39
C VAL A 59 31.64 -36.74 12.19
N SER A 60 30.92 -37.78 12.61
CA SER A 60 29.45 -37.82 12.57
C SER A 60 28.83 -36.73 13.45
N THR A 61 27.57 -36.38 13.20
CA THR A 61 26.84 -35.33 13.93
C THR A 61 26.84 -35.54 15.45
N GLU A 62 26.65 -36.78 15.91
CA GLU A 62 26.67 -37.13 17.35
C GLU A 62 28.06 -36.97 17.96
N GLU A 63 29.09 -37.34 17.21
CA GLU A 63 30.47 -37.18 17.64
C GLU A 63 30.94 -35.73 17.62
N ALA A 64 30.44 -34.93 16.67
CA ALA A 64 30.65 -33.49 16.61
C ALA A 64 30.00 -32.82 17.81
N LYS A 65 28.78 -33.23 18.19
CA LYS A 65 28.08 -32.74 19.39
C LYS A 65 28.90 -32.95 20.67
N LYS A 66 29.51 -34.13 20.84
CA LYS A 66 30.40 -34.39 21.98
C LYS A 66 31.58 -33.42 22.04
N ARG A 67 32.17 -33.07 20.90
CA ARG A 67 33.30 -32.14 20.80
C ARG A 67 32.86 -30.69 21.04
N TRP A 68 31.72 -30.27 20.51
CA TRP A 68 31.14 -28.96 20.80
C TRP A 68 30.77 -28.78 22.28
N ASN A 69 30.28 -29.83 22.94
CA ASN A 69 30.08 -29.80 24.40
C ASN A 69 31.38 -29.59 25.17
N ILE A 70 32.50 -30.12 24.68
CA ILE A 70 33.83 -29.86 25.25
C ILE A 70 34.22 -28.40 25.04
N VAL A 71 34.02 -27.86 23.84
CA VAL A 71 34.28 -26.44 23.53
C VAL A 71 33.51 -25.54 24.49
N ILE A 72 32.21 -25.74 24.64
CA ILE A 72 31.36 -24.94 25.56
C ILE A 72 31.87 -25.04 27.00
N MET A 73 32.18 -26.25 27.47
CA MET A 73 32.68 -26.48 28.82
C MET A 73 34.00 -25.74 29.06
N LEU A 74 34.97 -25.83 28.13
CA LEU A 74 36.26 -25.16 28.22
C LEU A 74 36.12 -23.63 28.15
N CYS A 75 35.20 -23.11 27.33
CA CYS A 75 34.89 -21.69 27.28
C CYS A 75 34.12 -21.19 28.52
N SER A 76 33.46 -22.08 29.27
CA SER A 76 32.69 -21.75 30.48
C SER A 76 33.50 -21.82 31.78
N LEU A 77 34.84 -21.99 31.70
CA LEU A 77 35.71 -22.08 32.87
C LEU A 77 35.71 -20.80 33.71
N LYS A 78 35.84 -20.93 35.03
CA LYS A 78 35.75 -19.80 35.98
C LYS A 78 37.05 -18.98 36.03
N SER A 79 37.01 -17.75 36.54
CA SER A 79 38.18 -16.85 36.62
C SER A 79 39.32 -17.37 37.50
N THR A 80 39.03 -18.26 38.44
CA THR A 80 40.03 -18.92 39.28
C THR A 80 40.76 -20.08 38.59
N THR A 81 40.40 -20.38 37.33
CA THR A 81 41.00 -21.44 36.51
C THR A 81 41.57 -20.84 35.23
N PRO A 82 42.58 -21.49 34.61
CA PRO A 82 43.03 -21.14 33.27
C PRO A 82 41.84 -21.09 32.31
N GLN A 83 41.63 -19.93 31.67
CA GLN A 83 40.57 -19.70 30.70
C GLN A 83 41.16 -19.64 29.29
N PRO A 84 40.37 -19.96 28.26
CA PRO A 84 40.80 -19.70 26.90
C PRO A 84 41.04 -18.21 26.69
N SER A 85 41.95 -17.87 25.79
CA SER A 85 42.18 -16.51 25.36
C SER A 85 40.94 -15.93 24.67
N GLN A 86 40.87 -14.60 24.58
CA GLN A 86 39.78 -13.93 23.86
C GLN A 86 39.74 -14.37 22.40
N LYS A 87 40.92 -14.49 21.77
CA LYS A 87 41.07 -14.94 20.38
C LYS A 87 40.45 -16.31 20.15
N ILE A 88 40.66 -17.27 21.06
CA ILE A 88 40.09 -18.61 20.93
C ILE A 88 38.59 -18.63 21.21
N THR A 89 38.11 -17.82 22.15
CA THR A 89 36.67 -17.68 22.41
C THR A 89 35.95 -17.12 21.18
N ASP A 90 36.51 -16.08 20.57
CA ASP A 90 35.99 -15.48 19.34
C ASP A 90 36.05 -16.47 18.17
N TYR A 91 37.18 -17.16 18.00
CA TYR A 91 37.32 -18.23 16.99
C TYR A 91 36.28 -19.34 17.19
N ALA A 92 36.06 -19.80 18.43
CA ALA A 92 35.05 -20.80 18.72
C ALA A 92 33.64 -20.35 18.34
N LEU A 93 33.30 -19.08 18.57
CA LEU A 93 32.03 -18.51 18.16
C LEU A 93 31.89 -18.45 16.62
N GLU A 94 32.92 -18.01 15.91
CA GLU A 94 32.91 -17.99 14.43
C GLU A 94 32.67 -19.37 13.84
N GLN A 95 33.36 -20.39 14.38
CA GLN A 95 33.22 -21.77 13.94
C GLN A 95 31.84 -22.33 14.27
N ALA A 96 31.30 -22.01 15.45
CA ALA A 96 29.94 -22.40 15.83
C ALA A 96 28.89 -21.75 14.91
N ALA A 97 29.08 -20.49 14.52
CA ALA A 97 28.21 -19.79 13.58
C ALA A 97 28.23 -20.44 12.19
N MET A 98 29.40 -20.82 11.68
CA MET A 98 29.52 -21.53 10.40
C MET A 98 28.85 -22.92 10.42
N VAL A 99 29.00 -23.65 11.53
CA VAL A 99 28.30 -24.93 11.71
C VAL A 99 26.78 -24.69 11.77
N ALA A 100 26.32 -23.72 12.55
CA ALA A 100 24.90 -23.37 12.66
C ALA A 100 24.29 -23.03 11.30
N ALA A 101 25.00 -22.27 10.45
CA ALA A 101 24.57 -21.96 9.08
C ALA A 101 24.41 -23.22 8.21
N LYS A 102 25.27 -24.23 8.39
CA LYS A 102 25.25 -25.46 7.59
C LYS A 102 24.16 -26.46 8.00
N ILE A 103 23.95 -26.63 9.31
CA ILE A 103 23.04 -27.68 9.84
C ILE A 103 21.77 -27.12 10.50
N ASN A 104 21.57 -25.81 10.46
CA ASN A 104 20.47 -25.10 11.14
C ASN A 104 20.34 -25.44 12.63
N ASN A 105 21.45 -25.77 13.29
CA ASN A 105 21.48 -26.03 14.73
C ASN A 105 22.27 -24.92 15.44
N TRP A 106 21.54 -24.11 16.19
CA TRP A 106 22.05 -22.92 16.87
C TRP A 106 22.46 -23.16 18.33
N GLU A 107 22.29 -24.39 18.84
CA GLU A 107 22.55 -24.75 20.24
C GLU A 107 23.95 -24.30 20.69
N PHE A 108 24.98 -24.63 19.91
CA PHE A 108 26.36 -24.31 20.27
C PHE A 108 26.71 -22.84 20.10
N PHE A 109 26.19 -22.21 19.06
CA PHE A 109 26.36 -20.77 18.84
C PHE A 109 25.76 -19.97 20.00
N ILE A 110 24.51 -20.27 20.38
CA ILE A 110 23.80 -19.60 21.48
C ILE A 110 24.54 -19.83 22.80
N ALA A 111 25.00 -21.06 23.06
CA ALA A 111 25.74 -21.37 24.29
C ALA A 111 27.04 -20.56 24.42
N ILE A 112 27.83 -20.45 23.35
CA ILE A 112 29.08 -19.67 23.35
C ILE A 112 28.80 -18.16 23.38
N ALA A 113 27.77 -17.69 22.66
CA ALA A 113 27.37 -16.28 22.69
C ALA A 113 26.82 -15.83 24.05
N ASN A 114 26.33 -16.78 24.87
CA ASN A 114 25.70 -16.51 26.16
C ASN A 114 26.57 -16.85 27.37
N LEU A 115 27.88 -16.99 27.18
CA LEU A 115 28.81 -17.16 28.29
C LEU A 115 28.64 -16.02 29.30
N THR A 116 28.44 -16.36 30.57
CA THR A 116 28.27 -15.40 31.66
C THR A 116 29.57 -15.25 32.44
N ALA A 117 29.78 -14.08 33.05
CA ALA A 117 30.88 -13.90 33.98
C ALA A 117 30.86 -15.01 35.06
N PRO A 118 32.00 -15.57 35.45
CA PRO A 118 33.37 -15.10 35.17
C PRO A 118 34.01 -15.59 33.85
N ALA A 119 33.29 -16.34 32.99
CA ALA A 119 33.82 -16.77 31.69
C ALA A 119 34.10 -15.58 30.76
N ARG A 120 35.07 -15.72 29.86
CA ARG A 120 35.33 -14.71 28.82
C ARG A 120 34.18 -14.72 27.82
N LYS A 121 33.52 -13.57 27.66
CA LYS A 121 32.47 -13.39 26.66
C LYS A 121 33.08 -13.17 25.28
N PRO A 122 32.44 -13.61 24.19
CA PRO A 122 32.87 -13.22 22.85
C PRO A 122 32.89 -11.70 22.69
N SER A 123 33.85 -11.18 21.92
CA SER A 123 33.98 -9.75 21.65
C SER A 123 32.79 -9.21 20.83
N GLN A 124 32.53 -7.90 20.91
CA GLN A 124 31.52 -7.29 20.03
C GLN A 124 31.94 -7.40 18.56
N GLU A 125 33.24 -7.24 18.30
CA GLU A 125 33.83 -7.32 16.96
C GLU A 125 33.52 -8.65 16.27
N VAL A 126 33.63 -9.77 16.99
CA VAL A 126 33.32 -11.08 16.40
C VAL A 126 31.83 -11.26 16.11
N ILE A 127 30.94 -10.74 16.95
CA ILE A 127 29.48 -10.80 16.74
C ILE A 127 29.10 -9.99 15.50
N ASP A 128 29.63 -8.77 15.39
CA ASP A 128 29.41 -7.87 14.25
C ASP A 128 29.97 -8.47 12.95
N LYS A 129 31.15 -9.08 13.01
CA LYS A 129 31.79 -9.78 11.89
C LYS A 129 30.99 -10.98 11.42
N ILE A 130 30.44 -11.78 12.34
CA ILE A 130 29.57 -12.92 12.02
C ILE A 130 28.31 -12.44 11.29
N LEU A 131 27.67 -11.38 11.78
CA LEU A 131 26.50 -10.78 11.13
C LEU A 131 26.85 -10.22 9.74
N ALA A 132 27.97 -9.52 9.59
CA ALA A 132 28.40 -9.00 8.28
C ALA A 132 28.69 -10.14 7.28
N ASN A 133 29.36 -11.20 7.71
CA ASN A 133 29.62 -12.38 6.88
C ASN A 133 28.33 -13.13 6.52
N ALA A 134 27.37 -13.21 7.46
CA ALA A 134 26.04 -13.73 7.21
C ALA A 134 25.35 -12.96 6.08
N GLY A 135 25.34 -11.62 6.16
CA GLY A 135 24.80 -10.76 5.12
C GLY A 135 25.47 -10.98 3.76
N LEU A 136 26.80 -11.02 3.72
CA LEU A 136 27.55 -11.27 2.48
C LEU A 136 27.30 -12.66 1.87
N THR A 137 27.07 -13.67 2.69
CA THR A 137 26.67 -15.00 2.21
C THR A 137 25.23 -14.99 1.70
N ALA A 138 24.34 -14.28 2.40
CA ALA A 138 22.94 -14.14 2.01
C ALA A 138 22.79 -13.40 0.66
N THR A 139 23.65 -12.41 0.37
CA THR A 139 23.63 -11.76 -0.96
C THR A 139 24.00 -12.70 -2.10
N LYS A 140 24.89 -13.68 -1.85
CA LYS A 140 25.33 -14.67 -2.86
C LYS A 140 24.36 -15.83 -3.03
N THR A 141 23.72 -16.25 -1.95
CA THR A 141 22.86 -17.44 -1.91
C THR A 141 21.37 -17.12 -1.97
N SER A 142 21.02 -15.84 -1.85
CA SER A 142 19.65 -15.34 -1.63
C SER A 142 18.96 -15.92 -0.38
N ASN A 143 19.69 -16.61 0.49
CA ASN A 143 19.16 -17.14 1.75
C ASN A 143 19.49 -16.19 2.91
N TRP A 144 18.45 -15.52 3.41
CA TRP A 144 18.56 -14.57 4.53
C TRP A 144 18.17 -15.17 5.88
N ASP A 145 17.81 -16.46 5.94
CA ASP A 145 17.33 -17.12 7.17
C ASP A 145 18.37 -17.06 8.28
N PHE A 146 19.66 -17.22 7.94
CA PHE A 146 20.74 -17.14 8.91
C PHE A 146 20.89 -15.73 9.50
N VAL A 147 20.69 -14.68 8.68
CA VAL A 147 20.68 -13.28 9.14
C VAL A 147 19.49 -13.03 10.07
N PHE A 148 18.29 -13.44 9.67
CA PHE A 148 17.08 -13.27 10.48
C PHE A 148 17.15 -14.04 11.79
N ALA A 149 17.66 -15.27 11.75
CA ALA A 149 17.88 -16.06 12.95
C ALA A 149 18.87 -15.36 13.87
N LEU A 150 19.97 -14.79 13.37
CA LEU A 150 20.93 -14.09 14.22
C LEU A 150 20.33 -12.84 14.89
N LEU A 151 19.51 -12.07 14.17
CA LEU A 151 18.89 -10.84 14.67
C LEU A 151 17.68 -11.08 15.58
N ASN A 152 16.88 -12.12 15.31
CA ASN A 152 15.67 -12.43 16.08
C ASN A 152 15.95 -13.21 17.37
N LYS A 153 17.19 -13.67 17.61
CA LYS A 153 17.51 -14.41 18.83
C LYS A 153 17.65 -13.44 20.00
N THR A 154 16.53 -13.25 20.68
CA THR A 154 16.35 -12.43 21.89
C THR A 154 17.21 -12.85 23.09
N ILE A 155 17.86 -14.02 23.02
CA ILE A 155 18.60 -14.64 24.11
C ILE A 155 20.08 -14.24 24.11
N LEU A 156 20.59 -13.53 23.08
CA LEU A 156 22.02 -13.19 23.03
C LEU A 156 22.40 -12.19 24.12
N THR A 157 23.41 -12.53 24.94
CA THR A 157 23.92 -11.63 26.00
C THR A 157 24.56 -10.36 25.45
N ARG A 158 24.99 -10.38 24.18
CA ARG A 158 25.44 -9.24 23.40
C ARG A 158 24.72 -9.25 22.06
N GLN A 159 23.95 -8.20 21.80
CA GLN A 159 23.30 -8.00 20.51
C GLN A 159 24.31 -7.43 19.50
N PRO A 160 24.14 -7.71 18.19
CA PRO A 160 24.91 -7.02 17.16
C PRO A 160 24.81 -5.49 17.27
N SER A 161 25.88 -4.79 16.92
CA SER A 161 25.87 -3.32 16.93
C SER A 161 24.99 -2.76 15.82
N HIS A 162 24.48 -1.55 16.01
CA HIS A 162 23.73 -0.86 14.96
C HIS A 162 24.53 -0.69 13.66
N ILE A 163 25.85 -0.55 13.73
CA ILE A 163 26.72 -0.45 12.55
C ILE A 163 26.69 -1.76 11.74
N ALA A 164 26.73 -2.90 12.41
CA ALA A 164 26.65 -4.20 11.75
C ALA A 164 25.26 -4.44 11.16
N VAL A 165 24.19 -4.05 11.86
CA VAL A 165 22.82 -4.14 11.35
C VAL A 165 22.61 -3.24 10.14
N ASP A 166 23.07 -1.99 10.19
CA ASP A 166 23.02 -1.05 9.07
C ASP A 166 23.72 -1.60 7.84
N ARG A 167 24.93 -2.15 8.01
CA ARG A 167 25.69 -2.74 6.90
C ARG A 167 24.94 -3.91 6.25
N VAL A 168 24.31 -4.77 7.05
CA VAL A 168 23.51 -5.89 6.52
C VAL A 168 22.25 -5.40 5.83
N PHE A 169 21.60 -4.37 6.36
CA PHE A 169 20.45 -3.72 5.73
C PHE A 169 20.82 -3.09 4.38
N GLU A 170 21.95 -2.39 4.31
CA GLU A 170 22.49 -1.83 3.06
C GLU A 170 22.80 -2.93 2.03
N LEU A 171 23.41 -4.04 2.46
CA LEU A 171 23.64 -5.21 1.59
C LEU A 171 22.34 -5.80 1.05
N ALA A 172 21.30 -5.88 1.90
CA ALA A 172 19.97 -6.33 1.48
C ALA A 172 19.38 -5.39 0.43
N THR A 173 19.46 -4.07 0.65
CA THR A 173 18.98 -3.05 -0.30
C THR A 173 19.71 -3.15 -1.64
N VAL A 174 21.04 -3.23 -1.64
CA VAL A 174 21.82 -3.37 -2.89
C VAL A 174 21.48 -4.65 -3.63
N THR A 175 21.33 -5.77 -2.90
CA THR A 175 20.95 -7.06 -3.50
C THR A 175 19.53 -7.01 -4.06
N ALA A 176 18.59 -6.39 -3.36
CA ALA A 176 17.22 -6.21 -3.80
C ALA A 176 17.13 -5.36 -5.08
N LEU A 177 17.96 -4.32 -5.20
CA LEU A 177 18.04 -3.50 -6.41
C LEU A 177 18.52 -4.29 -7.64
N GLN A 178 19.38 -5.29 -7.44
CA GLN A 178 19.92 -6.16 -8.49
C GLN A 178 18.96 -7.30 -8.86
N THR A 179 18.45 -8.00 -7.85
CA THR A 179 17.63 -9.21 -8.00
C THR A 179 16.15 -8.91 -8.18
N LYS A 180 15.72 -7.67 -7.90
CA LYS A 180 14.32 -7.23 -7.85
C LYS A 180 13.50 -7.93 -6.76
N ASN A 181 14.15 -8.63 -5.81
CA ASN A 181 13.50 -9.20 -4.63
C ASN A 181 13.75 -8.33 -3.39
N TRP A 182 12.68 -7.73 -2.85
CA TRP A 182 12.72 -6.83 -1.69
C TRP A 182 12.30 -7.47 -0.37
N GLU A 183 11.98 -8.76 -0.36
CA GLU A 183 11.51 -9.48 0.84
C GLU A 183 12.47 -9.33 2.00
N SER A 184 13.79 -9.41 1.74
CA SER A 184 14.80 -9.30 2.78
C SER A 184 14.87 -7.91 3.41
N VAL A 185 14.77 -6.86 2.59
CA VAL A 185 14.73 -5.46 3.05
C VAL A 185 13.48 -5.23 3.90
N ILE A 186 12.32 -5.69 3.43
CA ILE A 186 11.05 -5.56 4.14
C ILE A 186 11.09 -6.29 5.48
N ALA A 187 11.62 -7.51 5.51
CA ALA A 187 11.74 -8.30 6.73
C ALA A 187 12.71 -7.67 7.73
N LEU A 188 13.87 -7.17 7.29
CA LEU A 188 14.82 -6.47 8.16
C LEU A 188 14.25 -5.16 8.71
N ALA A 189 13.48 -4.42 7.91
CA ALA A 189 12.79 -3.21 8.33
C ALA A 189 11.69 -3.47 9.40
N ARG A 190 11.15 -4.69 9.44
CA ARG A 190 10.02 -5.09 10.29
C ARG A 190 10.41 -6.01 11.45
N LEU A 191 11.69 -6.09 11.80
CA LEU A 191 12.14 -6.91 12.92
C LEU A 191 11.38 -6.56 14.21
N ALA A 192 10.98 -7.58 14.97
CA ALA A 192 10.24 -7.37 16.21
C ALA A 192 11.20 -7.04 17.36
N PRO A 193 10.84 -6.12 18.28
CA PRO A 193 11.62 -5.90 19.50
C PRO A 193 11.75 -7.20 20.31
N PRO A 194 12.87 -7.45 21.00
CA PRO A 194 14.03 -6.58 21.24
C PRO A 194 15.14 -6.67 20.18
N ALA A 195 14.88 -7.21 18.98
CA ALA A 195 15.90 -7.32 17.93
C ALA A 195 16.47 -5.93 17.56
N PRO A 196 17.78 -5.83 17.26
CA PRO A 196 18.38 -4.56 16.89
C PRO A 196 17.88 -4.14 15.50
N HIS A 197 17.35 -2.92 15.41
CA HIS A 197 16.85 -2.33 14.17
C HIS A 197 17.93 -1.57 13.40
N PRO A 198 17.80 -1.48 12.06
CA PRO A 198 18.55 -0.51 11.28
C PRO A 198 18.34 0.90 11.83
N THR A 199 19.37 1.73 11.77
CA THR A 199 19.30 3.13 12.16
C THR A 199 18.43 3.91 11.19
N LYS A 200 17.93 5.05 11.66
CA LYS A 200 17.22 6.01 10.83
C LYS A 200 18.00 6.39 9.57
N ARG A 201 19.33 6.54 9.68
CA ARG A 201 20.22 6.86 8.56
C ARG A 201 20.17 5.77 7.50
N ALA A 202 20.34 4.50 7.87
CA ALA A 202 20.32 3.38 6.94
C ALA A 202 18.94 3.22 6.25
N ILE A 203 17.86 3.45 7.01
CA ILE A 203 16.48 3.43 6.50
C ILE A 203 16.27 4.54 5.46
N ASN A 204 16.65 5.78 5.78
CA ASN A 204 16.56 6.91 4.86
C ASN A 204 17.35 6.67 3.56
N SER A 205 18.62 6.24 3.68
CA SER A 205 19.45 5.96 2.50
C SER A 205 18.86 4.86 1.63
N SER A 206 18.27 3.81 2.23
CA SER A 206 17.59 2.76 1.47
C SER A 206 16.32 3.25 0.78
N LEU A 207 15.53 4.10 1.44
CA LEU A 207 14.34 4.73 0.86
C LEU A 207 14.69 5.64 -0.32
N GLU A 208 15.75 6.45 -0.22
CA GLU A 208 16.25 7.29 -1.32
C GLU A 208 16.70 6.46 -2.53
N LEU A 209 17.46 5.38 -2.29
CA LEU A 209 17.91 4.47 -3.34
C LEU A 209 16.74 3.75 -4.02
N ALA A 210 15.76 3.30 -3.24
CA ALA A 210 14.54 2.68 -3.76
C ALA A 210 13.76 3.67 -4.65
N LEU A 211 13.52 4.90 -4.18
CA LEU A 211 12.85 5.95 -4.95
C LEU A 211 13.58 6.25 -6.27
N LEU A 212 14.90 6.43 -6.22
CA LEU A 212 15.71 6.71 -7.41
C LEU A 212 15.65 5.56 -8.43
N ARG A 213 15.68 4.31 -7.96
CA ARG A 213 15.59 3.14 -8.83
C ARG A 213 14.20 2.95 -9.43
N MET A 214 13.14 3.15 -8.65
CA MET A 214 11.75 3.12 -9.13
C MET A 214 11.56 4.10 -10.28
N ILE A 215 11.96 5.37 -10.09
CA ILE A 215 11.88 6.42 -11.13
C ILE A 215 12.65 6.00 -12.38
N ARG A 216 13.83 5.36 -12.21
CA ARG A 216 14.61 4.86 -13.34
C ARG A 216 13.86 3.77 -14.10
N TYR A 217 13.29 2.77 -13.42
CA TYR A 217 12.54 1.71 -14.09
C TYR A 217 11.34 2.26 -14.86
N GLU A 218 10.62 3.23 -14.30
CA GLU A 218 9.52 3.89 -15.03
C GLU A 218 9.96 4.62 -16.29
N ARG A 219 11.11 5.32 -16.25
CA ARG A 219 11.66 6.00 -17.43
C ARG A 219 12.03 5.02 -18.54
N HIS A 220 12.34 3.77 -18.21
CA HIS A 220 12.67 2.72 -19.17
C HIS A 220 11.47 1.83 -19.53
N GLY A 221 10.28 2.09 -18.97
CA GLY A 221 9.08 1.28 -19.22
C GLY A 221 9.05 -0.08 -18.48
N ASP A 222 9.95 -0.33 -17.52
CA ASP A 222 9.94 -1.56 -16.71
C ASP A 222 8.95 -1.43 -15.54
N ILE A 223 7.65 -1.52 -15.86
CA ILE A 223 6.54 -1.31 -14.92
C ILE A 223 6.52 -2.38 -13.81
N GLU A 224 6.80 -3.65 -14.15
CA GLU A 224 6.82 -4.75 -13.19
C GLU A 224 7.85 -4.50 -12.08
N SER A 225 9.07 -4.11 -12.46
CA SER A 225 10.14 -3.88 -11.50
C SER A 225 9.91 -2.61 -10.68
N SER A 226 9.35 -1.57 -11.30
CA SER A 226 8.91 -0.37 -10.57
C SER A 226 7.87 -0.72 -9.50
N SER A 227 6.94 -1.62 -9.81
CA SER A 227 5.87 -2.06 -8.89
C SER A 227 6.42 -2.83 -7.68
N LYS A 228 7.39 -3.73 -7.89
CA LYS A 228 8.07 -4.44 -6.80
C LYS A 228 8.81 -3.46 -5.86
N ILE A 229 9.45 -2.43 -6.40
CA ILE A 229 10.10 -1.39 -5.57
C ILE A 229 9.06 -0.57 -4.80
N CYS A 230 7.92 -0.26 -5.41
CA CYS A 230 6.85 0.50 -4.76
C CYS A 230 6.33 -0.20 -3.49
N GLU A 231 6.15 -1.52 -3.50
CA GLU A 231 5.77 -2.26 -2.31
C GLU A 231 6.83 -2.19 -1.20
N ALA A 232 8.10 -2.20 -1.56
CA ALA A 232 9.19 -1.97 -0.62
C ALA A 232 9.16 -0.55 -0.03
N ILE A 233 8.95 0.47 -0.87
CA ILE A 233 8.83 1.86 -0.43
C ILE A 233 7.67 2.00 0.56
N LYS A 234 6.49 1.45 0.23
CA LYS A 234 5.32 1.43 1.12
C LYS A 234 5.61 0.74 2.44
N ALA A 235 6.31 -0.40 2.40
CA ALA A 235 6.69 -1.10 3.61
C ALA A 235 7.64 -0.28 4.48
N ILE A 236 8.60 0.44 3.88
CA ILE A 236 9.57 1.27 4.59
C ILE A 236 8.92 2.52 5.21
N ILE A 237 8.03 3.21 4.49
CA ILE A 237 7.33 4.39 5.02
C ILE A 237 6.32 4.03 6.13
N ASN A 238 5.80 2.80 6.12
CA ASN A 238 4.86 2.29 7.12
C ASN A 238 5.56 1.58 8.30
N ILE A 239 6.88 1.77 8.49
CA ILE A 239 7.55 1.32 9.71
C ILE A 239 7.03 2.16 10.88
N HIS A 240 6.62 1.50 11.97
CA HIS A 240 6.10 2.14 13.17
C HIS A 240 7.03 1.87 14.37
N PRO A 241 6.98 2.72 15.41
CA PRO A 241 7.67 2.47 16.66
C PRO A 241 7.33 1.08 17.24
N PRO A 242 8.30 0.44 17.93
CA PRO A 242 9.55 1.02 18.43
C PRO A 242 10.73 0.94 17.45
N ALA A 243 10.53 0.50 16.21
CA ALA A 243 11.56 0.59 15.18
C ALA A 243 11.86 2.06 14.81
N ASN A 244 13.05 2.30 14.26
CA ASN A 244 13.40 3.62 13.75
C ASN A 244 12.54 3.96 12.53
N VAL A 245 11.84 5.10 12.57
CA VAL A 245 11.01 5.57 11.46
C VAL A 245 11.81 6.48 10.52
N PRO A 246 11.55 6.47 9.20
CA PRO A 246 12.19 7.39 8.27
C PRO A 246 11.90 8.86 8.59
N ASP A 247 12.71 9.77 8.03
CA ASP A 247 12.45 11.22 8.15
C ASP A 247 11.11 11.61 7.53
N LYS A 248 10.33 12.43 8.23
CA LYS A 248 9.02 12.90 7.77
C LYS A 248 9.09 13.55 6.39
N GLU A 249 10.05 14.43 6.15
CA GLU A 249 10.24 15.09 4.85
C GLU A 249 10.48 14.07 3.71
N LEU A 250 11.24 13.01 4.00
CA LEU A 250 11.51 11.96 3.03
C LEU A 250 10.28 11.07 2.79
N VAL A 251 9.49 10.80 3.84
CA VAL A 251 8.19 10.11 3.74
C VAL A 251 7.23 10.93 2.88
N ASP A 252 7.08 12.23 3.16
CA ASP A 252 6.20 13.13 2.41
C ASP A 252 6.62 13.19 0.93
N LYS A 253 7.93 13.25 0.65
CA LYS A 253 8.48 13.17 -0.71
C LYS A 253 8.18 11.82 -1.38
N ALA A 254 8.33 10.71 -0.65
CA ALA A 254 8.01 9.37 -1.17
C ALA A 254 6.53 9.25 -1.52
N LEU A 255 5.64 9.68 -0.61
CA LEU A 255 4.19 9.70 -0.82
C LEU A 255 3.80 10.56 -2.03
N TYR A 256 4.39 11.73 -2.18
CA TYR A 256 4.17 12.59 -3.35
C TYR A 256 4.57 11.90 -4.66
N ILE A 257 5.73 11.23 -4.69
CA ILE A 257 6.20 10.50 -5.88
C ILE A 257 5.27 9.32 -6.19
N LEU A 258 4.87 8.54 -5.16
CA LEU A 258 3.93 7.43 -5.31
C LEU A 258 2.56 7.91 -5.83
N GLN A 259 2.03 9.01 -5.29
CA GLN A 259 0.77 9.60 -5.77
C GLN A 259 0.88 10.04 -7.23
N ARG A 260 2.01 10.67 -7.62
CA ARG A 260 2.24 11.09 -9.00
C ARG A 260 2.29 9.89 -9.95
N ARG A 261 2.90 8.78 -9.53
CA ARG A 261 2.93 7.51 -10.27
C ARG A 261 1.51 6.97 -10.45
N THR A 262 0.74 6.85 -9.37
CA THR A 262 -0.66 6.40 -9.40
C THR A 262 -1.49 7.23 -10.36
N ASN A 263 -1.42 8.56 -10.24
CA ASN A 263 -2.11 9.49 -11.14
C ASN A 263 -1.72 9.26 -12.61
N LYS A 264 -0.43 9.08 -12.90
CA LYS A 264 0.06 8.87 -14.26
C LYS A 264 -0.49 7.57 -14.85
N HIS A 265 -0.39 6.46 -14.13
CA HIS A 265 -0.90 5.17 -14.62
C HIS A 265 -2.42 5.19 -14.78
N PHE A 266 -3.14 5.75 -13.82
CA PHE A 266 -4.59 5.93 -13.89
C PHE A 266 -5.02 6.72 -15.14
N ILE A 267 -4.34 7.83 -15.44
CA ILE A 267 -4.62 8.64 -16.63
C ILE A 267 -4.29 7.88 -17.92
N LEU A 268 -3.17 7.14 -17.96
CA LEU A 268 -2.79 6.36 -19.15
C LEU A 268 -3.80 5.23 -19.42
N SER A 269 -4.25 4.51 -18.39
CA SER A 269 -5.30 3.49 -18.56
C SER A 269 -6.59 4.10 -19.09
N ALA A 270 -6.95 5.32 -18.66
CA ALA A 270 -8.12 6.04 -19.22
C ALA A 270 -7.91 6.38 -20.70
N GLN A 271 -6.71 6.88 -21.04
CA GLN A 271 -6.35 7.29 -22.39
C GLN A 271 -6.35 6.10 -23.37
N TYR A 272 -5.90 4.92 -22.92
CA TYR A 272 -5.85 3.70 -23.74
C TYR A 272 -7.15 2.86 -23.67
N GLY A 273 -8.15 3.30 -22.92
CA GLY A 273 -9.43 2.60 -22.79
C GLY A 273 -9.37 1.30 -21.96
N GLU A 274 -8.39 1.16 -21.08
CA GLU A 274 -8.22 0.03 -20.17
C GLU A 274 -9.17 0.16 -18.96
N TRP A 275 -10.47 0.25 -19.21
CA TRP A 275 -11.46 0.63 -18.21
C TRP A 275 -11.55 -0.34 -17.02
N GLU A 276 -11.36 -1.64 -17.24
CA GLU A 276 -11.36 -2.63 -16.15
C GLU A 276 -10.18 -2.41 -15.20
N GLN A 277 -8.97 -2.22 -15.75
CA GLN A 277 -7.78 -1.89 -14.95
C GLN A 277 -7.97 -0.58 -14.19
N LEU A 278 -8.55 0.42 -14.84
CA LEU A 278 -8.83 1.72 -14.25
C LEU A 278 -9.82 1.61 -13.08
N LEU A 279 -10.92 0.87 -13.24
CA LEU A 279 -11.90 0.67 -12.16
C LEU A 279 -11.31 -0.14 -11.00
N ASN A 280 -10.37 -1.05 -11.27
CA ASN A 280 -9.66 -1.80 -10.24
C ASN A 280 -8.85 -0.90 -9.28
N TYR A 281 -8.49 0.34 -9.64
CA TYR A 281 -7.86 1.29 -8.69
C TYR A 281 -8.75 1.64 -7.49
N PHE A 282 -10.07 1.53 -7.63
CA PHE A 282 -11.02 1.82 -6.55
C PHE A 282 -11.42 0.59 -5.75
N ILE A 283 -11.19 -0.60 -6.31
CA ILE A 283 -11.54 -1.89 -5.69
C ILE A 283 -10.33 -2.48 -4.96
N GLN A 284 -9.14 -2.39 -5.56
CA GLN A 284 -7.90 -2.95 -5.03
C GLN A 284 -7.08 -1.84 -4.37
N ASP A 285 -6.79 -1.97 -3.08
CA ASP A 285 -5.97 -1.01 -2.29
C ASP A 285 -4.47 -1.04 -2.67
N GLN A 286 -4.14 -1.54 -3.86
CA GLN A 286 -2.77 -1.78 -4.29
C GLN A 286 -2.06 -0.50 -4.76
N TRP A 287 -2.75 0.59 -5.07
CA TRP A 287 -2.14 1.74 -5.74
C TRP A 287 -2.44 3.10 -5.09
N GLY A 288 -3.19 3.11 -4.00
CA GLY A 288 -3.73 4.34 -3.42
C GLY A 288 -4.78 4.99 -4.34
N LYS A 289 -5.57 5.91 -3.79
CA LYS A 289 -6.63 6.58 -4.55
C LYS A 289 -6.02 7.60 -5.52
N PRO A 290 -6.52 7.70 -6.77
CA PRO A 290 -6.09 8.76 -7.67
C PRO A 290 -6.51 10.13 -7.11
N SER A 291 -5.75 11.17 -7.47
CA SER A 291 -6.11 12.55 -7.13
C SER A 291 -7.31 13.05 -7.94
N GLN A 292 -7.96 14.11 -7.46
CA GLN A 292 -9.06 14.78 -8.18
C GLN A 292 -8.67 15.17 -9.60
N ASN A 293 -7.46 15.70 -9.81
CA ASN A 293 -6.99 16.07 -11.14
C ASN A 293 -6.87 14.86 -12.08
N ALA A 294 -6.39 13.73 -11.57
CA ALA A 294 -6.32 12.49 -12.35
C ALA A 294 -7.71 11.95 -12.68
N MET A 295 -8.66 12.04 -11.73
CA MET A 295 -10.07 11.70 -11.97
C MET A 295 -10.70 12.59 -13.05
N ASN A 296 -10.52 13.91 -12.96
CA ASN A 296 -11.01 14.86 -13.94
C ASN A 296 -10.49 14.54 -15.36
N CYS A 297 -9.20 14.19 -15.49
CA CYS A 297 -8.63 13.72 -16.75
C CYS A 297 -9.28 12.42 -17.24
N ALA A 298 -9.45 11.43 -16.38
CA ALA A 298 -10.07 10.15 -16.75
C ALA A 298 -11.52 10.32 -17.21
N LEU A 299 -12.31 11.15 -16.53
CA LEU A 299 -13.68 11.51 -16.95
C LEU A 299 -13.70 12.17 -18.33
N THR A 300 -12.71 13.03 -18.62
CA THR A 300 -12.55 13.65 -19.94
C THR A 300 -12.27 12.60 -21.01
N TYR A 301 -11.39 11.64 -20.74
CA TYR A 301 -11.12 10.53 -21.68
C TYR A 301 -12.33 9.61 -21.85
N ALA A 302 -13.05 9.29 -20.79
CA ALA A 302 -14.27 8.48 -20.84
C ALA A 302 -15.39 9.15 -21.66
N LEU A 303 -15.38 10.49 -21.77
CA LEU A 303 -16.34 11.23 -22.59
C LEU A 303 -15.91 11.37 -24.05
N THR A 304 -14.61 11.48 -24.31
CA THR A 304 -14.06 11.88 -25.61
C THR A 304 -13.41 10.74 -26.42
N THR A 305 -13.34 9.52 -25.89
CA THR A 305 -12.69 8.39 -26.60
C THR A 305 -13.42 8.04 -27.90
N VAL A 306 -12.75 8.30 -29.03
CA VAL A 306 -13.22 7.99 -30.39
C VAL A 306 -12.63 6.64 -30.80
N GLY A 307 -13.42 5.56 -30.80
CA GLY A 307 -12.99 4.27 -31.38
C GLY A 307 -13.30 3.00 -30.57
N GLY A 308 -13.81 3.14 -29.36
CA GLY A 308 -14.46 2.06 -28.62
C GLY A 308 -15.39 2.76 -27.65
N ASN A 309 -16.70 2.52 -27.75
CA ASN A 309 -17.60 3.08 -26.74
C ASN A 309 -17.09 2.59 -25.39
N PRO A 310 -16.65 3.48 -24.47
CA PRO A 310 -16.47 3.06 -23.09
C PRO A 310 -17.77 2.35 -22.69
N PRO A 311 -17.71 1.23 -21.94
CA PRO A 311 -18.91 0.58 -21.44
C PRO A 311 -19.84 1.67 -20.91
N LYS A 312 -21.12 1.65 -21.30
CA LYS A 312 -22.05 2.80 -21.15
C LYS A 312 -22.04 3.41 -19.74
N ASP A 313 -21.67 2.60 -18.75
CA ASP A 313 -21.67 2.96 -17.34
C ASP A 313 -20.32 3.39 -16.77
N VAL A 314 -19.21 3.43 -17.53
CA VAL A 314 -17.89 3.79 -16.98
C VAL A 314 -17.86 5.23 -16.48
N PHE A 315 -18.35 6.20 -17.27
CA PHE A 315 -18.39 7.60 -16.83
C PHE A 315 -19.21 7.74 -15.55
N LYS A 316 -20.36 7.07 -15.49
CA LYS A 316 -21.24 7.04 -14.31
C LYS A 316 -20.55 6.39 -13.10
N ALA A 317 -19.86 5.27 -13.30
CA ALA A 317 -19.11 4.58 -12.27
C ALA A 317 -17.98 5.47 -11.72
N LEU A 318 -17.21 6.12 -12.58
CA LEU A 318 -16.15 7.05 -12.17
C LEU A 318 -16.68 8.23 -11.37
N CYS A 319 -17.76 8.86 -11.84
CA CYS A 319 -18.44 9.91 -11.07
C CYS A 319 -18.94 9.42 -9.71
N SER A 320 -19.38 8.16 -9.59
CA SER A 320 -19.81 7.59 -8.31
C SER A 320 -18.66 7.35 -7.33
N PHE A 321 -17.45 7.07 -7.83
CA PHE A 321 -16.26 6.94 -6.99
C PHE A 321 -15.71 8.30 -6.55
N MET A 322 -15.64 9.24 -7.48
CA MET A 322 -15.18 10.61 -7.23
C MET A 322 -15.78 11.56 -8.27
N PRO A 323 -16.74 12.43 -7.88
CA PRO A 323 -17.34 13.36 -8.81
C PRO A 323 -16.31 14.38 -9.31
N PRO A 324 -16.47 14.93 -10.53
CA PRO A 324 -15.59 15.99 -11.01
C PRO A 324 -15.73 17.24 -10.13
N ASP A 325 -14.66 18.03 -10.01
CA ASP A 325 -14.78 19.36 -9.41
C ASP A 325 -15.68 20.27 -10.25
N LYS A 326 -16.21 21.34 -9.64
CA LYS A 326 -17.17 22.26 -10.27
C LYS A 326 -16.73 22.79 -11.62
N ARG A 327 -15.44 23.13 -11.76
CA ARG A 327 -14.88 23.65 -13.01
C ARG A 327 -14.86 22.57 -14.08
N THR A 328 -14.40 21.38 -13.72
CA THR A 328 -14.33 20.22 -14.61
C THR A 328 -15.73 19.76 -15.01
N ALA A 329 -16.69 19.70 -14.09
CA ALA A 329 -18.08 19.38 -14.38
C ALA A 329 -18.66 20.34 -15.44
N GLY A 330 -18.40 21.64 -15.29
CA GLY A 330 -18.75 22.66 -16.28
C GLY A 330 -18.11 22.40 -17.65
N SER A 331 -16.81 22.12 -17.71
CA SER A 331 -16.12 21.80 -18.97
C SER A 331 -16.64 20.51 -19.63
N LEU A 332 -16.86 19.45 -18.84
CA LEU A 332 -17.41 18.18 -19.31
C LEU A 332 -18.83 18.36 -19.85
N LEU A 333 -19.64 19.22 -19.23
CA LEU A 333 -20.99 19.53 -19.69
C LEU A 333 -20.98 20.13 -21.10
N LEU A 334 -20.07 21.07 -21.37
CA LEU A 334 -19.92 21.67 -22.71
C LEU A 334 -19.55 20.61 -23.76
N VAL A 335 -18.66 19.67 -23.40
CA VAL A 335 -18.23 18.59 -24.29
C VAL A 335 -19.38 17.61 -24.54
N ALA A 336 -20.09 17.18 -23.49
CA ALA A 336 -21.21 16.26 -23.59
C ALA A 336 -22.35 16.84 -24.44
N ALA A 337 -22.65 18.14 -24.27
CA ALA A 337 -23.62 18.87 -25.05
C ALA A 337 -23.27 18.94 -26.54
N ARG A 338 -21.97 19.08 -26.87
CA ARG A 338 -21.48 19.07 -28.26
C ARG A 338 -21.58 17.69 -28.90
N ILE A 339 -21.17 16.65 -28.18
CA ILE A 339 -21.09 15.27 -28.70
C ILE A 339 -22.47 14.59 -28.73
N GLY A 340 -23.46 15.12 -28.02
CA GLY A 340 -24.81 14.53 -27.99
C GLY A 340 -25.01 13.47 -26.90
N ARG A 341 -24.28 13.56 -25.78
CA ARG A 341 -24.35 12.60 -24.67
C ARG A 341 -25.31 13.07 -23.57
N ILE A 342 -26.61 12.88 -23.79
CA ILE A 342 -27.67 13.29 -22.85
C ILE A 342 -27.54 12.64 -21.48
N ASP A 343 -27.12 11.37 -21.43
CA ASP A 343 -26.85 10.60 -20.21
C ASP A 343 -25.84 11.30 -19.29
N VAL A 344 -24.78 11.83 -19.88
CA VAL A 344 -23.73 12.57 -19.17
C VAL A 344 -24.20 13.97 -18.79
N VAL A 345 -24.94 14.66 -19.67
CA VAL A 345 -25.52 15.98 -19.36
C VAL A 345 -26.43 15.90 -18.13
N GLN A 346 -27.34 14.93 -18.11
CA GLN A 346 -28.25 14.67 -16.99
C GLN A 346 -27.46 14.43 -15.70
N LEU A 347 -26.51 13.50 -15.74
CA LEU A 347 -25.67 13.19 -14.59
C LEU A 347 -24.93 14.41 -14.04
N LEU A 348 -24.32 15.23 -14.92
CA LEU A 348 -23.55 16.41 -14.51
C LEU A 348 -24.43 17.51 -13.91
N CYS A 349 -25.63 17.75 -14.44
CA CYS A 349 -26.59 18.70 -13.88
C CYS A 349 -27.19 18.23 -12.54
N ASN A 350 -27.13 16.93 -12.27
CA ASN A 350 -27.64 16.28 -11.08
C ASN A 350 -26.58 16.01 -10.00
N LEU A 351 -25.34 16.50 -10.16
CA LEU A 351 -24.32 16.44 -9.12
C LEU A 351 -24.71 17.28 -7.89
N ASP A 352 -24.08 16.97 -6.75
CA ASP A 352 -24.22 17.75 -5.52
C ASP A 352 -23.81 19.22 -5.72
N GLU A 353 -24.39 20.13 -4.93
CA GLU A 353 -24.19 21.59 -5.03
C GLU A 353 -22.71 22.03 -5.08
N GLN A 354 -21.81 21.27 -4.43
CA GLN A 354 -20.37 21.56 -4.43
C GLN A 354 -19.70 21.30 -5.79
N ASN A 355 -20.25 20.37 -6.58
CA ASN A 355 -19.70 19.88 -7.84
C ASN A 355 -20.55 20.28 -9.05
N LYS A 356 -21.79 20.71 -8.82
CA LYS A 356 -22.77 21.09 -9.85
C LYS A 356 -22.26 22.24 -10.73
N PRO A 357 -22.38 22.13 -12.08
CA PRO A 357 -22.04 23.22 -13.00
C PRO A 357 -22.78 24.52 -12.66
N SER A 358 -22.10 25.66 -12.80
CA SER A 358 -22.76 26.96 -12.65
C SER A 358 -23.71 27.28 -13.80
N LEU A 359 -24.67 28.17 -13.54
CA LEU A 359 -25.61 28.69 -14.54
C LEU A 359 -24.92 29.16 -15.83
N SER A 360 -23.73 29.77 -15.73
CA SER A 360 -22.94 30.19 -16.89
C SER A 360 -22.53 29.01 -17.79
N PHE A 361 -22.09 27.89 -17.21
CA PHE A 361 -21.74 26.69 -17.97
C PHE A 361 -22.98 26.08 -18.64
N ILE A 362 -24.13 26.12 -17.97
CA ILE A 362 -25.38 25.58 -18.51
C ILE A 362 -25.88 26.43 -19.68
N LYS A 363 -25.84 27.76 -19.56
CA LYS A 363 -26.15 28.67 -20.68
C LYS A 363 -25.26 28.41 -21.90
N ASN A 364 -23.97 28.23 -21.67
CA ASN A 364 -23.02 27.92 -22.75
C ASN A 364 -23.26 26.52 -23.35
N ALA A 365 -23.55 25.52 -22.51
CA ALA A 365 -23.87 24.17 -22.97
C ALA A 365 -25.14 24.14 -23.83
N PHE A 366 -26.16 24.92 -23.43
CA PHE A 366 -27.39 25.09 -24.19
C PHE A 366 -27.13 25.64 -25.59
N GLN A 367 -26.35 26.72 -25.70
CA GLN A 367 -25.95 27.30 -26.99
C GLN A 367 -25.16 26.31 -27.85
N ILE A 368 -24.23 25.56 -27.24
CA ILE A 368 -23.46 24.53 -27.95
C ILE A 368 -24.37 23.41 -28.46
N ALA A 369 -25.31 22.93 -27.65
CA ALA A 369 -26.27 21.90 -28.05
C ALA A 369 -27.16 22.38 -29.20
N GLN A 370 -27.61 23.64 -29.17
CA GLN A 370 -28.36 24.25 -30.27
C GLN A 370 -27.56 24.26 -31.56
N HIS A 371 -26.30 24.73 -31.52
CA HIS A 371 -25.43 24.76 -32.69
C HIS A 371 -25.06 23.37 -33.21
N ALA A 372 -25.02 22.36 -32.35
CA ALA A 372 -24.78 20.97 -32.70
C ALA A 372 -26.07 20.21 -33.10
N GLU A 373 -27.23 20.89 -33.14
CA GLU A 373 -28.54 20.31 -33.46
C GLU A 373 -28.97 19.15 -32.52
N ASN A 374 -28.45 19.14 -31.29
CA ASN A 374 -28.79 18.15 -30.26
C ASN A 374 -30.08 18.55 -29.52
N HIS A 375 -31.22 18.49 -30.21
CA HIS A 375 -32.51 19.00 -29.73
C HIS A 375 -32.93 18.45 -28.36
N GLU A 376 -32.69 17.17 -28.06
CA GLU A 376 -33.01 16.56 -26.77
C GLU A 376 -32.23 17.22 -25.62
N ILE A 377 -30.93 17.48 -25.84
CA ILE A 377 -30.08 18.17 -24.86
C ILE A 377 -30.49 19.64 -24.74
N THR A 378 -30.82 20.30 -25.85
CA THR A 378 -31.33 21.67 -25.83
C THR A 378 -32.58 21.78 -24.95
N SER A 379 -33.56 20.89 -25.13
CA SER A 379 -34.77 20.85 -24.30
C SER A 379 -34.46 20.60 -22.83
N TYR A 380 -33.61 19.60 -22.53
CA TYR A 380 -33.21 19.32 -21.14
C TYR A 380 -32.54 20.54 -20.48
N LEU A 381 -31.59 21.19 -21.18
CA LEU A 381 -30.87 22.33 -20.65
C LEU A 381 -31.74 23.58 -20.54
N SER A 382 -32.77 23.76 -21.38
CA SER A 382 -33.74 24.85 -21.15
C SER A 382 -34.51 24.67 -19.84
N TYR A 383 -34.89 23.45 -19.49
CA TYR A 383 -35.56 23.16 -18.22
C TYR A 383 -34.60 23.35 -17.04
N GLU A 384 -33.34 22.92 -17.18
CA GLU A 384 -32.31 23.17 -16.16
C GLU A 384 -32.02 24.68 -15.96
N LEU A 385 -32.08 25.47 -17.03
CA LEU A 385 -31.97 26.93 -16.93
C LEU A 385 -33.14 27.52 -16.14
N MET A 386 -34.37 27.08 -16.37
CA MET A 386 -35.54 27.53 -15.60
C MET A 386 -35.39 27.16 -14.12
N HIS A 387 -35.07 25.89 -13.84
CA HIS A 387 -34.87 25.38 -12.49
C HIS A 387 -33.82 26.20 -11.70
N GLN A 388 -32.66 26.47 -12.31
CA GLN A 388 -31.61 27.21 -11.63
C GLN A 388 -31.83 28.72 -11.59
N HIS A 389 -32.47 29.31 -12.60
CA HIS A 389 -32.68 30.76 -12.65
C HIS A 389 -33.74 31.22 -11.65
N HIS A 390 -34.73 30.37 -11.38
CA HIS A 390 -35.81 30.66 -10.44
C HIS A 390 -35.56 30.08 -9.04
N LEU A 391 -34.44 29.36 -8.84
CA LEU A 391 -34.14 28.64 -7.59
C LEU A 391 -35.34 27.80 -7.11
N GLU A 392 -36.08 27.23 -8.07
CA GLU A 392 -37.32 26.49 -7.80
C GLU A 392 -37.00 25.16 -7.14
N ARG A 393 -36.80 25.20 -5.82
CA ARG A 393 -36.66 23.99 -4.98
C ARG A 393 -38.00 23.27 -4.78
N ASP A 394 -39.09 23.96 -5.08
CA ASP A 394 -40.45 23.42 -5.02
C ASP A 394 -40.81 22.69 -6.33
N PRO A 395 -41.05 21.36 -6.28
CA PRO A 395 -41.44 20.56 -7.43
C PRO A 395 -42.70 21.07 -8.14
N LEU A 396 -43.67 21.63 -7.41
CA LEU A 396 -44.90 22.13 -8.00
C LEU A 396 -44.66 23.40 -8.83
N ALA A 397 -43.86 24.33 -8.30
CA ALA A 397 -43.45 25.54 -9.01
C ALA A 397 -42.67 25.18 -10.29
N LEU A 398 -41.70 24.26 -10.19
CA LEU A 398 -40.94 23.77 -11.34
C LEU A 398 -41.84 23.12 -12.40
N THR A 399 -42.76 22.25 -11.98
CA THR A 399 -43.76 21.61 -12.86
C THR A 399 -44.59 22.67 -13.58
N LYS A 400 -45.07 23.68 -12.85
CA LYS A 400 -45.87 24.78 -13.41
C LYS A 400 -45.08 25.56 -14.46
N THR A 401 -43.84 25.93 -14.16
CA THR A 401 -42.97 26.72 -15.03
C THR A 401 -42.68 25.96 -16.34
N ILE A 402 -42.25 24.71 -16.24
CA ILE A 402 -41.94 23.86 -17.41
C ILE A 402 -43.18 23.61 -18.28
N LEU A 403 -44.32 23.26 -17.68
CA LEU A 403 -45.55 22.99 -18.44
C LEU A 403 -46.12 24.25 -19.10
N THR A 404 -45.95 25.42 -18.47
CA THR A 404 -46.32 26.71 -19.08
C THR A 404 -45.45 26.97 -20.31
N ASP A 405 -44.14 26.83 -20.19
CA ASP A 405 -43.20 27.00 -21.30
C ASP A 405 -43.49 26.04 -22.47
N TYR A 406 -43.74 24.76 -22.17
CA TYR A 406 -44.12 23.77 -23.19
C TYR A 406 -45.40 24.19 -23.93
N CYS A 407 -46.43 24.61 -23.18
CA CYS A 407 -47.70 25.04 -23.77
C CYS A 407 -47.53 26.26 -24.68
N ASP A 408 -46.71 27.23 -24.26
CA ASP A 408 -46.52 28.49 -24.98
C ASP A 408 -45.78 28.27 -26.30
N HIS A 409 -44.74 27.42 -26.31
CA HIS A 409 -43.95 27.13 -27.51
C HIS A 409 -44.61 26.16 -28.50
N HIS A 410 -45.62 25.39 -28.07
CA HIS A 410 -46.34 24.43 -28.93
C HIS A 410 -47.66 25.01 -29.50
N THR A 411 -47.88 26.31 -29.38
CA THR A 411 -49.07 27.01 -29.90
C THR A 411 -49.13 27.15 -31.43
N THR A 412 -48.04 26.87 -32.15
CA THR A 412 -47.90 27.18 -33.58
C THR A 412 -48.54 26.15 -34.53
N MET A 413 -48.92 24.96 -34.06
CA MET A 413 -49.69 23.99 -34.85
C MET A 413 -51.19 24.06 -34.49
N SER A 414 -52.07 24.07 -35.51
CA SER A 414 -53.52 24.29 -35.37
C SER A 414 -54.14 23.54 -34.19
N HIS A 415 -54.65 24.31 -33.22
CA HIS A 415 -55.25 23.87 -31.95
C HIS A 415 -56.38 22.82 -32.06
N LEU A 416 -56.88 22.57 -33.27
CA LEU A 416 -57.98 21.66 -33.52
C LEU A 416 -57.57 20.18 -33.47
N PHE A 417 -56.31 19.84 -33.75
CA PHE A 417 -55.88 18.43 -33.93
C PHE A 417 -54.85 17.91 -32.92
N ASN A 418 -54.34 18.76 -32.02
CA ASN A 418 -53.35 18.32 -31.02
C ASN A 418 -54.03 17.92 -29.69
N THR A 419 -54.49 16.67 -29.63
CA THR A 419 -55.14 16.06 -28.46
C THR A 419 -54.24 16.07 -27.22
N HIS A 420 -52.91 15.95 -27.39
CA HIS A 420 -51.95 15.99 -26.30
C HIS A 420 -51.84 17.37 -25.67
N LEU A 421 -51.76 18.44 -26.47
CA LEU A 421 -51.68 19.81 -25.95
C LEU A 421 -52.92 20.18 -25.11
N LYS A 422 -54.10 19.71 -25.48
CA LYS A 422 -55.33 19.89 -24.67
C LYS A 422 -55.20 19.22 -23.31
N GLN A 423 -54.70 17.98 -23.26
CA GLN A 423 -54.48 17.24 -22.02
C GLN A 423 -53.43 17.92 -21.13
N VAL A 424 -52.30 18.37 -21.71
CA VAL A 424 -51.27 19.11 -20.96
C VAL A 424 -51.84 20.41 -20.37
N LYS A 425 -52.66 21.16 -21.11
CA LYS A 425 -53.33 22.37 -20.58
C LYS A 425 -54.28 22.06 -19.43
N THR A 426 -55.00 20.93 -19.48
CA THR A 426 -55.84 20.48 -18.36
C THR A 426 -55.01 20.16 -17.11
N ILE A 427 -53.87 19.48 -17.27
CA ILE A 427 -52.97 19.17 -16.17
C ILE A 427 -52.36 20.47 -15.60
N LEU A 428 -51.90 21.37 -16.46
CA LEU A 428 -51.36 22.68 -16.06
C LEU A 428 -52.39 23.52 -15.30
N ALA A 429 -53.68 23.48 -15.68
CA ALA A 429 -54.73 24.20 -14.94
C ALA A 429 -54.87 23.69 -13.50
N ARG A 430 -54.77 22.37 -13.28
CA ARG A 430 -54.76 21.76 -11.93
C ARG A 430 -53.53 22.17 -11.14
N VAL A 431 -52.34 22.11 -11.76
CA VAL A 431 -51.08 22.57 -11.14
C VAL A 431 -51.17 24.04 -10.73
N LYS A 432 -51.71 24.92 -11.60
CA LYS A 432 -51.92 26.35 -11.30
C LYS A 432 -52.93 26.58 -10.17
N GLN A 433 -53.92 25.70 -10.01
CA GLN A 433 -54.87 25.78 -8.90
C GLN A 433 -54.22 25.41 -7.57
N ALA A 434 -53.40 24.36 -7.56
CA ALA A 434 -52.68 23.89 -6.38
C ALA A 434 -51.53 24.80 -5.94
N ASP A 435 -51.05 25.69 -6.82
CA ASP A 435 -50.00 26.67 -6.48
C ASP A 435 -50.42 27.66 -5.36
N LYS A 436 -51.73 27.79 -5.11
CA LYS A 436 -52.30 28.57 -3.99
C LYS A 436 -52.23 27.84 -2.64
N GLU A 437 -51.92 26.54 -2.64
CA GLU A 437 -51.79 25.75 -1.42
C GLU A 437 -50.45 26.03 -0.72
N THR A 438 -50.49 26.11 0.61
CA THR A 438 -49.31 26.38 1.44
C THR A 438 -48.67 25.10 2.00
N ALA A 439 -49.41 23.98 2.04
CA ALA A 439 -48.93 22.71 2.56
C ALA A 439 -48.00 22.01 1.55
N GLU A 440 -46.74 21.82 1.94
CA GLU A 440 -45.69 21.22 1.10
C GLU A 440 -46.05 19.81 0.62
N ASP A 441 -46.62 18.96 1.48
CA ASP A 441 -47.05 17.59 1.13
C ASP A 441 -48.11 17.59 0.02
N VAL A 442 -49.06 18.53 0.07
CA VAL A 442 -50.13 18.66 -0.93
C VAL A 442 -49.56 19.14 -2.25
N ARG A 443 -48.61 20.08 -2.22
CA ARG A 443 -47.90 20.58 -3.41
C ARG A 443 -47.09 19.47 -4.08
N ASN A 444 -46.27 18.75 -3.30
CA ASN A 444 -45.45 17.63 -3.78
C ASN A 444 -46.32 16.50 -4.35
N LYS A 445 -47.39 16.11 -3.65
CA LYS A 445 -48.34 15.11 -4.15
C LYS A 445 -48.98 15.54 -5.47
N THR A 446 -49.37 16.82 -5.58
CA THR A 446 -49.97 17.34 -6.83
C THR A 446 -48.97 17.33 -7.99
N ALA A 447 -47.69 17.64 -7.73
CA ALA A 447 -46.64 17.54 -8.73
C ALA A 447 -46.46 16.08 -9.20
N SER A 448 -46.38 15.12 -8.27
CA SER A 448 -46.29 13.68 -8.59
C SER A 448 -47.53 13.16 -9.35
N GLU A 449 -48.73 13.60 -8.98
CA GLU A 449 -49.97 13.27 -9.70
C GLU A 449 -49.98 13.84 -11.12
N ALA A 450 -49.49 15.06 -11.31
CA ALA A 450 -49.35 15.66 -12.64
C ALA A 450 -48.41 14.84 -13.52
N VAL A 451 -47.25 14.42 -12.99
CA VAL A 451 -46.31 13.53 -13.70
C VAL A 451 -46.97 12.20 -14.08
N ASN A 452 -47.71 11.56 -13.17
CA ASN A 452 -48.38 10.30 -13.44
C ASN A 452 -49.46 10.44 -14.52
N GLN A 453 -50.22 11.54 -14.52
CA GLN A 453 -51.20 11.84 -15.56
C GLN A 453 -50.53 12.07 -16.92
N LEU A 454 -49.39 12.76 -16.96
CA LEU A 454 -48.63 12.97 -18.19
C LEU A 454 -48.07 11.64 -18.74
N LYS A 455 -47.54 10.76 -17.87
CA LYS A 455 -47.04 9.43 -18.26
C LYS A 455 -48.13 8.50 -18.80
N ALA A 456 -49.37 8.65 -18.34
CA ALA A 456 -50.52 7.86 -18.79
C ALA A 456 -51.04 8.29 -20.19
N MET A 457 -50.51 9.36 -20.76
CA MET A 457 -50.87 9.80 -22.11
C MET A 457 -50.29 8.81 -23.15
N ASN A 458 -51.11 8.35 -24.09
CA ASN A 458 -50.65 7.47 -25.17
C ASN A 458 -50.05 8.29 -26.33
N GLY A 459 -48.91 7.83 -26.87
CA GLY A 459 -48.31 8.40 -28.09
C GLY A 459 -47.64 9.77 -27.90
N VAL A 460 -47.16 10.07 -26.69
CA VAL A 460 -46.48 11.32 -26.33
C VAL A 460 -45.33 11.62 -27.30
N ASP A 461 -45.28 12.86 -27.81
CA ASP A 461 -44.18 13.30 -28.68
C ASP A 461 -42.84 13.37 -27.92
N LYS A 462 -41.73 13.38 -28.66
CA LYS A 462 -40.39 13.36 -28.06
C LYS A 462 -40.11 14.56 -27.14
N GLY A 463 -40.63 15.74 -27.45
CA GLY A 463 -40.43 16.95 -26.64
C GLY A 463 -41.19 16.88 -25.32
N LEU A 464 -42.45 16.44 -25.36
CA LEU A 464 -43.24 16.22 -24.16
C LEU A 464 -42.66 15.09 -23.29
N LYS A 465 -42.07 14.06 -23.90
CA LYS A 465 -41.38 13.01 -23.14
C LYS A 465 -40.20 13.55 -22.33
N VAL A 466 -39.34 14.38 -22.91
CA VAL A 466 -38.19 15.00 -22.19
C VAL A 466 -38.68 15.88 -21.04
N CYS A 467 -39.77 16.62 -21.24
CA CYS A 467 -40.43 17.40 -20.20
C CYS A 467 -40.90 16.52 -19.03
N ILE A 468 -41.60 15.43 -19.33
CA ILE A 468 -42.07 14.46 -18.31
C ILE A 468 -40.91 13.86 -17.54
N ASP A 469 -39.87 13.39 -18.25
CA ASP A 469 -38.70 12.75 -17.64
C ASP A 469 -37.95 13.73 -16.72
N TYR A 470 -37.82 15.00 -17.12
CA TYR A 470 -37.19 16.04 -16.29
C TYR A 470 -37.97 16.34 -15.00
N ILE A 471 -39.29 16.52 -15.12
CA ILE A 471 -40.16 16.81 -13.97
C ILE A 471 -40.18 15.62 -13.00
N ASP A 472 -40.31 14.39 -13.51
CA ASP A 472 -40.32 13.16 -12.71
C ASP A 472 -39.03 13.01 -11.88
N GLU A 473 -37.87 13.27 -12.47
CA GLU A 473 -36.59 13.17 -11.79
C GLU A 473 -36.47 14.18 -10.63
N HIS A 474 -37.00 15.39 -10.80
CA HIS A 474 -36.94 16.43 -9.78
C HIS A 474 -38.05 16.30 -8.71
N CYS A 475 -39.21 15.72 -9.05
CA CYS A 475 -40.24 15.39 -8.05
C CYS A 475 -39.80 14.26 -7.10
N ARG A 476 -39.09 13.25 -7.61
CA ARG A 476 -38.67 12.07 -6.80
C ARG A 476 -37.54 12.37 -5.81
N LYS A 477 -36.65 13.32 -6.10
CA LYS A 477 -35.52 13.65 -5.20
C LYS A 477 -35.99 14.11 -3.81
N ASN A 478 -37.14 14.79 -3.73
CA ASN A 478 -37.69 15.27 -2.47
C ASN A 478 -38.30 14.15 -1.60
N GLU A 479 -38.75 13.04 -2.20
CA GLU A 479 -39.25 11.88 -1.45
C GLU A 479 -38.10 11.11 -0.77
N THR A 480 -36.93 11.00 -1.42
CA THR A 480 -35.76 10.31 -0.85
C THR A 480 -35.06 11.05 0.29
N THR A 481 -35.17 12.38 0.38
CA THR A 481 -34.66 13.15 1.52
C THR A 481 -35.46 12.94 2.80
N SER A 482 -36.72 12.49 2.71
CA SER A 482 -37.55 12.20 3.88
C SER A 482 -37.14 10.89 4.59
N ILE A 483 -36.63 9.90 3.85
CA ILE A 483 -36.26 8.58 4.40
C ILE A 483 -34.89 8.59 5.11
N LYS A 484 -34.03 9.58 4.86
CA LYS A 484 -32.76 9.74 5.60
C LYS A 484 -32.91 10.33 7.01
N ALA A 485 -34.12 10.67 7.45
CA ALA A 485 -34.38 11.18 8.80
C ALA A 485 -34.68 10.07 9.84
N GLU A 486 -34.71 8.79 9.44
CA GLU A 486 -34.99 7.64 10.34
C GLU A 486 -33.89 6.55 10.35
N LEU A 487 -32.61 6.90 10.10
CA LEU A 487 -31.46 6.01 10.34
C LEU A 487 -30.36 6.69 11.17
#